data_AF-A0A8K1D3X2-F1
#
_entry.id   AF-A0A8K1D3X2-F1
#
_cell.length_a   1.000
_cell.length_b   1.000
_cell.length_c   1.000
_cell.angle_alpha   90.00
_cell.angle_beta   90.00
_cell.angle_gamma   90.00
#
_symmetry.space_group_name_H-M   'P 1'
#
loop_
_entity.id
_entity.type
_entity.pdbx_description
1 polymer ?
#
loop_
_entity_poly.entity_id
_entity_poly.type
_entity_poly.pdbx_seq_one_letter_code
_entity_poly.pdbx_strand_id
1 'polypeptide(L)'
;MAGWRPLSPTAAQTSQLLVEPPWIPAVQWDWVTLSCQGSETAGATTWYKDEQQWWKEGPNNFAVNRSGTYQCYRPGSGFSPLVRVLNVAAGVVVSLLFLAQLMGIIVAFHWWHRLGG
;
A
#
# COMPACT_ATOMS: atom_id res chain seq x y z
N MET A 1 -48.02 -18.30 22.98
CA MET A 1 -46.90 -17.38 23.25
C MET A 1 -45.97 -17.44 22.03
N ALA A 2 -46.05 -16.44 21.15
CA ALA A 2 -45.29 -16.42 19.91
C ALA A 2 -43.85 -15.98 20.21
N GLY A 3 -42.89 -16.90 20.03
CA GLY A 3 -41.46 -16.60 20.14
C GLY A 3 -40.99 -15.90 18.87
N TRP A 4 -40.70 -14.61 18.97
CA TRP A 4 -40.06 -13.86 17.89
C TRP A 4 -38.56 -14.16 17.92
N ARG A 5 -38.05 -14.79 16.86
CA ARG A 5 -36.61 -14.92 16.64
C ARG A 5 -36.06 -13.56 16.19
N PRO A 6 -35.10 -12.94 16.90
CA PRO A 6 -34.36 -11.83 16.33
C PRO A 6 -33.54 -12.37 15.15
N LEU A 7 -33.78 -11.82 13.96
CA LEU A 7 -32.89 -12.00 12.82
C LEU A 7 -31.55 -11.37 13.21
N SER A 8 -30.50 -12.19 13.26
CA SER A 8 -29.13 -11.68 13.36
C SER A 8 -28.92 -10.61 12.29
N PRO A 9 -28.26 -9.48 12.60
CA PRO A 9 -27.89 -8.51 11.58
C PRO A 9 -27.04 -9.23 10.54
N THR A 10 -27.52 -9.21 9.29
CA THR A 10 -26.76 -9.65 8.11
C THR A 10 -25.38 -9.01 8.19
N ALA A 11 -24.34 -9.83 8.41
CA ALA A 11 -22.98 -9.37 8.28
C ALA A 11 -22.84 -8.78 6.86
N ALA A 12 -22.69 -7.47 6.77
CA ALA A 12 -22.41 -6.80 5.51
C ALA A 12 -21.10 -7.38 4.99
N GLN A 13 -21.17 -8.15 3.91
CA GLN A 13 -20.00 -8.72 3.25
C GLN A 13 -19.23 -7.57 2.61
N THR A 14 -18.25 -7.02 3.34
CA THR A 14 -17.38 -5.95 2.85
C THR A 14 -16.41 -6.50 1.80
N SER A 15 -16.10 -5.71 0.77
CA SER A 15 -15.03 -6.06 -0.15
C SER A 15 -13.69 -6.06 0.59
N GLN A 16 -12.82 -7.01 0.25
CA GLN A 16 -11.49 -7.15 0.85
C GLN A 16 -10.44 -6.76 -0.18
N LEU A 17 -9.56 -5.83 0.16
CA LEU A 17 -8.45 -5.45 -0.69
C LEU A 17 -7.22 -6.26 -0.27
N LEU A 18 -6.82 -7.20 -1.12
CA LEU A 18 -5.60 -7.99 -0.95
C LEU A 18 -4.42 -7.27 -1.64
N VAL A 19 -3.27 -7.30 -0.98
CA VAL A 19 -2.06 -6.62 -1.41
C VAL A 19 -0.95 -7.65 -1.48
N GLU A 20 -0.34 -7.80 -2.66
CA GLU A 20 0.73 -8.78 -2.87
C GLU A 20 1.94 -8.09 -3.54
N PRO A 21 3.15 -8.13 -2.93
CA PRO A 21 3.50 -8.78 -1.66
C PRO A 21 2.92 -8.06 -0.42
N PRO A 22 2.75 -8.77 0.72
CA PRO A 22 2.06 -8.23 1.91
C PRO A 22 2.88 -7.22 2.73
N TRP A 23 4.19 -7.09 2.48
CA TRP A 23 5.06 -6.15 3.20
C TRP A 23 5.09 -4.78 2.53
N ILE A 24 4.99 -3.74 3.37
CA ILE A 24 5.13 -2.33 2.99
C ILE A 24 6.20 -1.73 3.91
N PRO A 25 7.17 -0.93 3.42
CA PRO A 25 7.31 -0.41 2.06
C PRO A 25 7.96 -1.40 1.08
N ALA A 26 7.49 -1.40 -0.16
CA ALA A 26 8.14 -2.11 -1.25
C ALA A 26 9.38 -1.30 -1.71
N VAL A 27 10.47 -1.96 -2.05
CA VAL A 27 11.69 -1.30 -2.53
C VAL A 27 11.41 -0.74 -3.93
N GLN A 28 12.02 0.39 -4.31
CA GLN A 28 11.76 1.03 -5.60
C GLN A 28 11.76 0.02 -6.76
N TRP A 29 10.68 0.06 -7.56
CA TRP A 29 10.37 -0.83 -8.69
C TRP A 29 9.66 -2.15 -8.36
N ASP A 30 9.38 -2.43 -7.09
CA ASP A 30 8.44 -3.50 -6.74
C ASP A 30 7.02 -3.09 -7.13
N TRP A 31 6.45 -3.88 -8.04
CA TRP A 31 5.05 -3.76 -8.43
C TRP A 31 4.18 -4.38 -7.33
N VAL A 32 3.34 -3.55 -6.70
CA VAL A 32 2.38 -4.03 -5.71
C VAL A 32 1.09 -4.37 -6.44
N THR A 33 0.69 -5.64 -6.41
CA THR A 33 -0.59 -6.07 -6.97
C THR A 33 -1.69 -5.79 -5.96
N LEU A 34 -2.62 -4.92 -6.34
CA LEU A 34 -3.85 -4.66 -5.61
C LEU A 34 -4.96 -5.53 -6.20
N SER A 35 -5.58 -6.36 -5.37
CA SER A 35 -6.65 -7.28 -5.77
C SER A 35 -7.90 -7.01 -4.93
N CYS A 36 -8.98 -6.58 -5.58
CA CYS A 36 -10.27 -6.38 -4.93
C CYS A 36 -11.05 -7.70 -4.93
N GLN A 37 -11.14 -8.33 -3.76
CA GLN A 37 -11.98 -9.48 -3.53
C GLN A 37 -13.36 -9.04 -3.00
N GLY A 38 -14.40 -9.75 -3.41
CA GLY A 38 -15.78 -9.46 -3.08
C GLY A 38 -16.68 -10.47 -3.77
N SER A 39 -18.00 -10.31 -3.66
CA SER A 39 -18.94 -11.20 -4.33
C SER A 39 -18.67 -11.22 -5.85
N GLU A 40 -18.58 -12.42 -6.42
CA GLU A 40 -18.29 -12.68 -7.84
C GLU A 40 -19.44 -12.21 -8.75
N THR A 41 -20.64 -12.08 -8.18
CA THR A 41 -21.86 -11.71 -8.90
C THR A 41 -21.97 -10.21 -9.18
N ALA A 42 -21.05 -9.41 -8.65
CA ALA A 42 -21.33 -8.02 -8.38
C ALA A 42 -20.48 -7.05 -9.22
N GLY A 43 -20.87 -6.89 -10.49
CA GLY A 43 -20.54 -5.73 -11.33
C GLY A 43 -19.06 -5.36 -11.50
N ALA A 44 -18.82 -4.28 -12.24
CA ALA A 44 -17.48 -3.80 -12.50
C ALA A 44 -16.90 -3.08 -11.25
N THR A 45 -15.60 -3.24 -10.99
CA THR A 45 -14.91 -2.69 -9.80
C THR A 45 -14.61 -1.20 -9.99
N THR A 46 -14.96 -0.35 -9.04
CA THR A 46 -14.56 1.07 -9.05
C THR A 46 -13.37 1.27 -8.11
N TRP A 47 -12.30 1.89 -8.61
CA TRP A 47 -11.08 2.13 -7.88
C TRP A 47 -10.94 3.60 -7.48
N TYR A 48 -10.52 3.80 -6.23
CA TYR A 48 -10.26 5.09 -5.63
C TYR A 48 -8.79 5.18 -5.23
N LYS A 49 -8.17 6.33 -5.51
CA LYS A 49 -6.83 6.69 -5.07
C LYS A 49 -6.89 8.04 -4.39
N ASP A 50 -6.42 8.11 -3.15
CA ASP A 50 -6.43 9.32 -2.32
C ASP A 50 -7.84 9.94 -2.27
N GLU A 51 -8.84 9.09 -2.02
CA GLU A 51 -10.28 9.43 -1.98
C GLU A 51 -10.90 9.89 -3.31
N GLN A 52 -10.08 10.11 -4.34
CA GLN A 52 -10.54 10.45 -5.67
C GLN A 52 -10.85 9.18 -6.46
N GLN A 53 -12.02 9.17 -7.12
CA GLN A 53 -12.35 8.10 -8.04
C GLN A 53 -11.42 8.16 -9.25
N TRP A 54 -10.52 7.19 -9.32
CA TRP A 54 -9.44 7.15 -10.32
C TRP A 54 -9.82 6.31 -11.53
N TRP A 55 -10.55 5.21 -11.33
CA TRP A 55 -10.94 4.31 -12.42
C TRP A 55 -12.32 3.70 -12.19
N LYS A 56 -13.25 3.90 -13.14
CA LYS A 56 -14.54 3.21 -13.16
C LYS A 56 -14.43 1.93 -13.97
N GLU A 57 -15.05 0.86 -13.50
CA GLU A 57 -15.10 -0.42 -14.21
C GLU A 57 -13.72 -1.02 -14.49
N GLY A 58 -12.83 -0.95 -13.49
CA GLY A 58 -11.48 -1.48 -13.58
C GLY A 58 -11.41 -2.99 -13.37
N PRO A 59 -10.25 -3.59 -13.70
CA PRO A 59 -10.00 -5.00 -13.46
C PRO A 59 -10.04 -5.33 -11.95
N ASN A 60 -10.25 -6.61 -11.65
CA ASN A 60 -10.27 -7.09 -10.26
C ASN A 60 -8.90 -6.98 -9.59
N ASN A 61 -7.82 -7.08 -10.36
CA ASN A 61 -6.46 -6.91 -9.89
C ASN A 61 -5.63 -6.08 -10.86
N PHE A 62 -4.71 -5.29 -10.33
CA PHE A 62 -3.74 -4.53 -11.12
C PHE A 62 -2.51 -4.18 -10.30
N ALA A 63 -1.41 -3.90 -10.99
CA ALA A 63 -0.15 -3.55 -10.36
C ALA A 63 0.02 -2.02 -10.25
N VAL A 64 0.45 -1.55 -9.08
CA VAL A 64 0.81 -0.15 -8.83
C VAL A 64 2.25 -0.01 -8.40
N ASN A 65 2.83 1.12 -8.77
CA ASN A 65 4.14 1.54 -8.30
C ASN A 65 4.10 2.93 -7.63
N ARG A 66 2.93 3.58 -7.54
CA ARG A 66 2.83 4.91 -6.95
C ARG A 66 2.43 4.80 -5.49
N SER A 67 3.01 5.67 -4.66
CA SER A 67 2.52 5.86 -3.32
C SER A 67 1.14 6.51 -3.33
N GLY A 68 0.35 6.19 -2.31
CA GLY A 68 -1.00 6.70 -2.16
C GLY A 68 -1.86 5.79 -1.30
N THR A 69 -3.06 6.24 -1.03
CA THR A 69 -4.08 5.45 -0.33
C THR A 69 -5.06 4.88 -1.35
N TYR A 70 -5.17 3.57 -1.39
CA TYR A 70 -6.00 2.85 -2.35
C TYR A 70 -7.20 2.23 -1.66
N GLN A 71 -8.32 2.27 -2.36
CA GLN A 71 -9.57 1.64 -1.93
C GLN A 71 -10.32 1.13 -3.15
N CYS A 72 -11.00 -0.01 -3.02
CA CYS A 72 -11.91 -0.49 -4.05
C CYS A 72 -13.35 -0.42 -3.56
N TYR A 73 -14.26 -0.23 -4.50
CA TYR A 73 -15.70 -0.34 -4.31
C TYR A 73 -16.24 -1.36 -5.29
N ARG A 74 -17.07 -2.27 -4.79
CA ARG A 74 -17.81 -3.20 -5.61
C ARG A 74 -19.30 -3.11 -5.27
N PRO A 75 -20.20 -3.04 -6.26
CA PRO A 75 -21.64 -3.13 -6.02
C PRO A 75 -21.96 -4.36 -5.15
N GLY A 76 -22.95 -4.29 -4.26
CA GLY A 76 -23.34 -5.43 -3.43
C GLY A 76 -22.44 -5.76 -2.23
N SER A 77 -21.13 -5.50 -2.29
CA SER A 77 -20.20 -5.67 -1.15
C SER A 77 -19.71 -4.35 -0.54
N GLY A 78 -19.94 -3.21 -1.20
CA GLY A 78 -19.52 -1.90 -0.69
C GLY A 78 -18.01 -1.65 -0.80
N PHE A 79 -17.53 -0.69 0.00
CA PHE A 79 -16.13 -0.25 0.03
C PHE A 79 -15.22 -1.19 0.81
N SER A 80 -13.98 -1.32 0.35
CA SER A 80 -12.93 -2.05 1.04
C SER A 80 -12.27 -1.22 2.15
N PRO A 81 -11.53 -1.85 3.07
CA PRO A 81 -10.58 -1.14 3.92
C PRO A 81 -9.59 -0.32 3.07
N LEU A 82 -9.11 0.80 3.63
CA LEU A 82 -8.10 1.62 2.98
C LEU A 82 -6.72 0.98 3.15
N VAL A 83 -5.97 0.93 2.06
CA VAL A 83 -4.58 0.43 2.04
C VAL A 83 -3.64 1.56 1.65
N ARG A 84 -2.61 1.80 2.47
CA ARG A 84 -1.55 2.76 2.16
C ARG A 84 -0.39 2.05 1.48
N VAL A 85 -0.09 2.44 0.24
CA VAL A 85 1.09 1.98 -0.50
C VAL A 85 2.17 3.04 -0.40
N LEU A 86 3.38 2.62 -0.01
CA LEU A 86 4.56 3.47 0.08
C LEU A 86 5.62 2.96 -0.91
N ASN A 87 6.17 3.88 -1.71
CA ASN A 87 7.30 3.62 -2.58
C ASN A 87 8.47 4.47 -2.09
N VAL A 88 9.57 3.83 -1.68
CA VAL A 88 10.80 4.50 -1.24
C VAL A 88 11.76 4.48 -2.41
N ALA A 89 12.24 5.66 -2.83
CA ALA A 89 13.22 5.71 -3.91
C ALA A 89 14.54 5.06 -3.49
N ALA A 90 15.00 4.04 -4.22
CA ALA A 90 16.29 3.38 -4.04
C ALA A 90 17.44 4.39 -4.14
N GLY A 91 17.28 5.41 -4.99
CA GLY A 91 18.22 6.54 -5.06
C GLY A 91 18.42 7.23 -3.72
N VAL A 92 17.36 7.41 -2.92
CA VAL A 92 17.44 8.05 -1.59
C VAL A 92 18.23 7.17 -0.62
N VAL A 93 18.03 5.84 -0.65
CA VAL A 93 18.78 4.91 0.20
C VAL A 93 20.26 4.93 -0.15
N VAL A 94 20.60 4.87 -1.44
CA VAL A 94 22.00 4.93 -1.90
C VAL A 94 22.63 6.28 -1.56
N SER A 95 21.91 7.39 -1.75
CA SER A 95 22.42 8.71 -1.37
C SER A 95 22.68 8.83 0.13
N LEU A 96 21.79 8.32 0.99
CA LEU A 96 21.98 8.33 2.45
C LEU A 96 23.19 7.48 2.87
N LEU A 97 23.36 6.30 2.27
CA LEU A 97 24.54 5.46 2.50
C LEU A 97 25.83 6.15 2.08
N PHE A 98 25.84 6.79 0.92
CA PHE A 98 26.99 7.53 0.42
C PHE A 98 27.34 8.71 1.33
N LEU A 99 26.34 9.48 1.78
CA LEU A 99 26.55 10.58 2.73
C LEU A 99 27.12 10.08 4.07
N ALA A 100 26.60 8.97 4.61
CA ALA A 100 27.11 8.39 5.84
C ALA A 100 28.57 7.93 5.69
N GLN A 101 28.91 7.30 4.57
CA GLN A 101 30.26 6.84 4.29
C GLN A 101 31.24 8.02 4.12
N LEU A 102 30.84 9.07 3.41
CA LEU A 102 31.61 10.29 3.24
C LEU A 102 31.88 10.99 4.58
N MET A 103 30.85 11.10 5.44
CA MET A 103 31.00 11.63 6.81
C MET A 103 31.99 10.80 7.64
N GLY A 104 31.92 9.47 7.54
CA GLY A 104 32.88 8.57 8.20
C GLY A 104 34.33 8.80 7.74
N ILE A 105 34.54 8.95 6.43
CA ILE A 105 35.88 9.24 5.86
C ILE A 105 36.40 10.59 6.34
N ILE A 106 35.56 11.64 6.33
CA ILE A 106 35.94 12.98 6.80
C ILE A 106 36.37 12.94 8.28
N VAL A 107 35.59 12.27 9.13
CA VAL A 107 35.89 12.15 10.56
C VAL A 107 37.20 11.39 10.78
N ALA A 108 37.40 10.28 10.06
CA ALA A 108 38.64 9.49 10.15
C ALA A 108 39.86 10.29 9.70
N PHE A 109 39.76 11.03 8.59
CA PHE A 109 40.83 11.87 8.07
C PHE A 109 41.19 13.01 9.05
N HIS A 110 40.18 13.65 9.63
CA HIS A 110 40.38 14.69 10.63
C HIS A 110 41.04 14.15 11.91
N TRP A 111 40.67 12.94 12.35
CA TRP A 111 41.35 12.27 13.47
C TRP A 111 42.80 11.93 13.16
N TRP A 112 43.08 11.41 11.96
CA TRP A 112 44.43 11.11 11.50
C TRP A 112 45.32 12.36 11.54
N HIS A 113 44.84 13.48 11.00
CA HIS A 113 45.56 14.75 11.06
C HIS A 113 45.79 15.27 12.48
N ARG A 114 44.89 14.96 13.41
CA ARG A 114 44.98 15.40 14.80
C ARG A 114 45.94 14.54 15.64
N LEU A 115 46.07 13.25 15.33
CA LEU A 115 46.94 12.32 16.07
C LEU A 115 48.32 12.11 15.44
N GLY A 116 48.42 12.25 14.12
CA GLY A 116 49.63 11.99 13.34
C GLY A 116 50.44 13.24 12.99
N GLY A 117 50.11 14.38 13.60
CA GLY A 117 50.87 15.63 13.55
C GLY A 117 51.58 15.89 14.87
#